data_AF-A0A534CEM4-F1
#
_entry.id   AF-A0A534CEM4-F1
#
_cell.length_a   1.000
_cell.length_b   1.000
_cell.length_c   1.000
_cell.angle_alpha   90.00
_cell.angle_beta   90.00
_cell.angle_gamma   90.00
#
_symmetry.space_group_name_H-M   'P 1'
#
loop_
_entity.id
_entity.type
_entity.pdbx_description
1 polymer ?
#
loop_
_entity_poly.entity_id
_entity_poly.type
_entity_poly.pdbx_seq_one_letter_code
_entity_poly.pdbx_strand_id
1 'polypeptide(L)'
;MAAGKSISKTRTLRGQLGDVVLHLRQVQSAAVVAVAALKQQNCELDEDIAIVLQRGVVDRIQDQIEKLEATLRQVSSLERKP
;
A
#
# COMPACT_ATOMS: atom_id res chain seq x y z
N MET A 1 -31.49 15.48 -8.78
CA MET A 1 -30.13 16.05 -9.00
C MET A 1 -29.07 15.62 -7.97
N ALA A 2 -29.40 14.98 -6.84
CA ALA A 2 -28.41 14.58 -5.82
C ALA A 2 -27.55 13.34 -6.17
N ALA A 3 -28.06 12.39 -6.96
CA ALA A 3 -27.38 11.13 -7.28
C ALA A 3 -26.09 11.32 -8.09
N GLY A 4 -26.06 12.27 -9.05
CA GLY A 4 -24.86 12.54 -9.88
C GLY A 4 -23.67 13.11 -9.09
N LYS A 5 -23.94 13.83 -7.99
CA LYS A 5 -22.90 14.40 -7.12
C LYS A 5 -22.26 13.34 -6.20
N SER A 6 -22.99 12.28 -5.89
CA SER A 6 -22.51 11.14 -5.08
C SER A 6 -21.57 10.23 -5.88
N ILE A 7 -21.96 9.89 -7.12
CA ILE A 7 -21.16 9.03 -8.01
C ILE A 7 -19.80 9.66 -8.35
N SER A 8 -19.77 10.98 -8.59
CA SER A 8 -18.53 11.71 -8.84
C SER A 8 -17.56 11.65 -7.65
N LYS A 9 -18.05 11.75 -6.41
CA LYS A 9 -17.22 11.67 -5.20
C LYS A 9 -16.61 10.28 -5.01
N THR A 10 -17.40 9.23 -5.22
CA THR A 10 -16.94 7.83 -5.09
C THR A 10 -15.84 7.51 -6.11
N ARG A 11 -15.98 8.01 -7.35
CA ARG A 11 -14.95 7.86 -8.39
C ARG A 11 -13.65 8.59 -8.02
N THR A 12 -13.74 9.81 -7.50
CA THR A 12 -12.57 10.56 -7.03
C THR A 12 -11.87 9.84 -5.87
N LEU A 13 -12.63 9.34 -4.90
CA LEU A 13 -12.09 8.59 -3.77
C LEU A 13 -11.40 7.30 -4.21
N ARG A 14 -11.97 6.57 -5.18
CA ARG A 14 -11.32 5.39 -5.78
C ARG A 14 -9.98 5.76 -6.42
N GLY A 15 -9.94 6.85 -7.18
CA GLY A 15 -8.70 7.34 -7.79
C GLY A 15 -7.62 7.62 -6.73
N GLN A 16 -7.97 8.41 -5.71
CA GLN A 16 -7.06 8.75 -4.62
C GLN A 16 -6.55 7.52 -3.85
N LEU A 17 -7.43 6.56 -3.55
CA LEU A 17 -7.02 5.31 -2.90
C LEU A 17 -6.10 4.48 -3.79
N GLY A 18 -6.36 4.44 -5.11
CA GLY A 18 -5.49 3.80 -6.08
C GLY A 18 -4.09 4.41 -6.11
N ASP A 19 -4.00 5.74 -6.10
CA ASP A 19 -2.73 6.47 -6.07
C ASP A 19 -1.93 6.17 -4.80
N VAL A 20 -2.61 6.11 -3.63
CA VAL A 20 -1.96 5.76 -2.36
C VAL A 20 -1.44 4.32 -2.40
N VAL A 21 -2.21 3.36 -2.92
CA VAL A 21 -1.74 1.97 -3.06
C VAL A 21 -0.52 1.89 -3.98
N LEU A 22 -0.53 2.61 -5.11
CA LEU A 22 0.61 2.65 -6.02
C LEU A 22 1.85 3.22 -5.34
N HIS A 23 1.71 4.32 -4.60
CA HIS A 23 2.81 4.94 -3.87
C HIS A 23 3.37 3.99 -2.80
N LEU A 24 2.51 3.34 -2.02
CA LEU A 24 2.95 2.36 -1.02
C LEU A 24 3.71 1.19 -1.64
N ARG A 25 3.29 0.67 -2.79
CA ARG A 25 4.02 -0.38 -3.53
C ARG A 25 5.41 0.07 -3.97
N GLN A 26 5.56 1.32 -4.40
CA GLN A 26 6.86 1.89 -4.76
C GLN A 26 7.79 1.96 -3.55
N VAL A 27 7.30 2.48 -2.43
CA VAL A 27 8.06 2.56 -1.17
C VAL A 27 8.44 1.16 -0.66
N GLN A 28 7.50 0.22 -0.69
CA GLN A 28 7.76 -1.18 -0.32
C GLN A 28 8.87 -1.79 -1.17
N SER A 29 8.82 -1.57 -2.49
CA SER A 29 9.81 -2.11 -3.42
C SER A 29 11.21 -1.57 -3.12
N ALA A 30 11.33 -0.26 -2.84
CA ALA A 30 12.59 0.34 -2.42
C ALA A 30 13.10 -0.25 -1.09
N ALA A 31 12.21 -0.43 -0.10
CA ALA A 31 12.55 -1.00 1.19
C ALA A 31 13.02 -2.46 1.08
N VAL A 32 12.37 -3.28 0.25
CA VAL A 32 12.77 -4.68 -0.01
C VAL A 32 14.17 -4.75 -0.61
N VAL A 33 14.48 -3.87 -1.58
CA VAL A 33 15.83 -3.79 -2.17
C VAL A 33 16.87 -3.40 -1.12
N ALA A 34 16.55 -2.43 -0.25
CA ALA A 34 17.45 -2.04 0.84
C ALA A 34 17.69 -3.19 1.83
N VAL A 35 16.66 -3.94 2.22
CA VAL A 35 16.79 -5.17 3.05
C VAL A 35 17.72 -6.18 2.38
N ALA A 36 17.54 -6.43 1.08
CA ALA A 36 18.39 -7.38 0.35
C ALA A 36 19.85 -6.92 0.28
N ALA A 37 20.08 -5.63 0.04
CA ALA A 37 21.43 -5.06 0.01
C ALA A 37 22.13 -5.16 1.37
N LEU A 38 21.44 -4.84 2.46
CA LEU A 38 21.96 -4.97 3.83
C LEU A 38 22.35 -6.42 4.15
N LYS A 39 21.48 -7.38 3.82
CA LYS A 39 21.77 -8.81 4.01
C LYS A 39 22.98 -9.28 3.20
N GLN A 40 23.26 -8.66 2.06
CA GLN A 40 24.41 -9.02 1.23
C GLN A 40 25.73 -8.42 1.72
N GLN A 41 25.70 -7.34 2.51
CA GLN A 41 26.90 -6.68 3.04
C GLN A 41 27.59 -7.49 4.16
N ASN A 42 26.94 -8.54 4.68
CA ASN A 42 27.49 -9.55 5.57
C ASN A 42 28.17 -8.98 6.84
N CYS A 43 27.57 -7.90 7.36
CA CYS A 43 27.94 -7.25 8.60
C CYS A 43 26.82 -7.55 9.62
N GLU A 44 27.17 -7.93 10.85
CA GLU A 44 26.19 -8.34 11.88
C GLU A 44 25.16 -7.24 12.18
N LEU A 45 25.59 -5.98 12.19
CA LEU A 45 24.68 -4.84 12.38
C LEU A 45 23.71 -4.67 11.21
N ASP A 46 24.13 -4.97 9.98
CA ASP A 46 23.27 -4.85 8.79
C ASP A 46 22.20 -5.93 8.77
N GLU A 47 22.47 -7.11 9.34
CA GLU A 47 21.47 -8.17 9.49
C GLU A 47 20.35 -7.75 10.46
N ASP A 48 20.69 -7.20 11.62
CA ASP A 48 19.70 -6.67 12.57
C ASP A 48 18.90 -5.51 11.97
N ILE A 49 19.56 -4.58 11.28
CA ILE A 49 18.89 -3.47 10.59
C ILE A 49 17.96 -4.02 9.51
N ALA A 50 18.38 -5.02 8.74
CA ALA A 50 17.55 -5.66 7.72
C ALA A 50 16.31 -6.33 8.34
N ILE A 51 16.43 -6.98 9.50
CA ILE A 51 15.30 -7.58 10.21
C ILE A 51 14.32 -6.50 10.69
N VAL A 52 14.82 -5.40 11.27
CA VAL A 52 13.98 -4.30 11.72
C VAL A 52 13.28 -3.63 10.54
N LEU A 53 13.99 -3.39 9.42
CA LEU A 53 13.42 -2.78 8.23
C LEU A 53 12.36 -3.69 7.59
N GLN A 54 12.61 -4.99 7.52
CA GLN A 54 11.63 -5.97 7.03
C GLN A 54 10.36 -5.93 7.88
N ARG A 55 10.47 -6.14 9.20
CA ARG A 55 9.30 -6.27 10.10
C ARG A 55 8.60 -4.95 10.39
N GLY A 56 9.37 -3.88 10.50
CA GLY A 56 8.89 -2.55 10.87
C GLY A 56 8.32 -1.77 9.70
N VAL A 57 8.86 -1.97 8.49
CA VAL A 57 8.50 -1.19 7.31
C VAL A 57 7.85 -2.05 6.24
N VAL A 58 8.53 -3.08 5.72
CA VAL A 58 8.03 -3.86 4.58
C VAL A 58 6.71 -4.55 4.91
N ASP A 59 6.67 -5.29 6.03
CA ASP A 59 5.50 -6.05 6.45
C ASP A 59 4.33 -5.10 6.78
N ARG A 60 4.63 -3.94 7.40
CA ARG A 60 3.60 -2.94 7.73
C ARG A 60 3.04 -2.26 6.49
N ILE A 61 3.86 -1.98 5.49
CA ILE A 61 3.37 -1.44 4.22
C ILE A 61 2.50 -2.48 3.51
N GLN A 62 2.88 -3.76 3.53
CA GLN A 62 2.08 -4.85 2.99
C GLN A 62 0.68 -4.90 3.62
N ASP A 63 0.61 -4.88 4.96
CA ASP A 63 -0.67 -4.84 5.68
C ASP A 63 -1.55 -3.66 5.26
N GLN A 64 -0.95 -2.48 5.05
CA GLN A 64 -1.69 -1.29 4.62
C GLN A 64 -2.19 -1.40 3.18
N ILE A 65 -1.36 -1.94 2.27
CA ILE A 65 -1.77 -2.21 0.89
C ILE A 65 -2.98 -3.14 0.88
N GLU A 66 -2.93 -4.25 1.61
CA GLU A 66 -4.03 -5.23 1.66
C GLU A 66 -5.33 -4.63 2.19
N LYS A 67 -5.25 -3.81 3.26
CA LYS A 67 -6.40 -3.09 3.81
C LYS A 67 -6.99 -2.11 2.80
N LEU A 68 -6.16 -1.31 2.14
CA LEU A 68 -6.61 -0.33 1.15
C LEU A 68 -7.21 -0.99 -0.09
N GLU A 69 -6.64 -2.11 -0.54
CA GLU A 69 -7.21 -2.90 -1.62
C GLU A 69 -8.57 -3.51 -1.25
N ALA A 70 -8.72 -3.99 -0.02
CA ALA A 70 -10.02 -4.45 0.49
C ALA A 70 -11.05 -3.31 0.50
N THR A 71 -10.66 -2.11 0.94
CA THR A 71 -11.51 -0.91 0.88
C THR A 71 -11.86 -0.53 -0.56
N LEU A 72 -10.90 -0.55 -1.49
CA LEU A 72 -11.13 -0.29 -2.91
C LEU A 72 -12.16 -1.27 -3.52
N ARG A 73 -12.09 -2.55 -3.16
CA ARG A 73 -13.07 -3.56 -3.58
C ARG A 73 -14.47 -3.26 -3.03
N GLN A 74 -14.59 -2.84 -1.77
CA GLN A 74 -15.87 -2.44 -1.16
C GLN A 74 -16.46 -1.18 -1.81
N VAL A 75 -15.63 -0.16 -2.05
CA VAL A 75 -16.06 1.05 -2.78
C VAL A 75 -16.51 0.71 -4.21
N SER A 76 -15.93 -0.32 -4.81
CA SER A 76 -16.31 -0.80 -6.15
C SER A 76 -17.60 -1.61 -6.19
N SER A 77 -17.92 -2.35 -5.13
CA SER A 77 -19.22 -3.04 -5.04
C SER A 77 -20.37 -2.08 -4.75
N LEU A 78 -20.12 -0.98 -4.03
CA LEU A 78 -21.11 0.07 -3.76
C LEU A 78 -21.56 0.83 -5.02
N GLU A 79 -20.70 1.03 -6.01
CA GLU A 79 -21.09 1.65 -7.30
C GLU A 79 -21.93 0.73 -8.20
N ARG A 80 -21.91 -0.59 -7.96
CA ARG A 80 -22.63 -1.58 -8.80
C ARG A 80 -24.02 -1.91 -8.28
N LYS A 81 -24.40 -1.44 -7.09
CA LYS A 81 -25.73 -1.69 -6.51
C LYS A 81 -26.68 -0.56 -7.00
N PRO A 82 -27.76 -0.87 -7.72
CA PRO A 82 -28.69 0.12 -8.27
C PRO A 82 -29.42 0.91 -7.18
#